data_AF-A0A6H5LDM0-F1
#
_entry.id   AF-A0A6H5LDM0-F1
#
_cell.length_a   1.000
_cell.length_b   1.000
_cell.length_c   1.000
_cell.angle_alpha   90.00
_cell.angle_beta   90.00
_cell.angle_gamma   90.00
#
_symmetry.space_group_name_H-M   'P 1'
#
loop_
_entity.id
_entity.type
_entity.pdbx_description
1 polymer ?
#
loop_
_entity_poly.entity_id
_entity_poly.type
_entity_poly.pdbx_seq_one_letter_code
_entity_poly.pdbx_strand_id
1 'polypeptide(L)'
;MCLYLSASQRSPAVVDNYTYVICGDGCLQEGVSSEACSLGGHLGLGRLIVLYDDNSITIDGDTAISFTEDVVKRFEAYGWHTQVVADGTNTAAIMEAVENAKQETGRPSIIKTKTIIGYGSKKQGLETTHGAPLGADDVAHVKTTFGFDPSESFVIPEEVSKFYAGLQEECAKKEKEYDVLFAAYEDKAQGTRKYSHMVISALTDTVPEVMGGSADLTGSNNTNFKSGIFQKDAYEGRQMRFGVREHGMSSVMNGMFAYGGMRPFGATFLNFITYAWGGVRLRVHLGNIPAVFFPPWWAVPVLAGITATFGWYREPPKAVPPKNEKPPTA
;
A
#
# COMPACT_ATOMS: atom_id res chain seq x y z
N MET A 1 -0.61 3.22 9.47
CA MET A 1 0.30 2.88 8.35
C MET A 1 -0.40 1.89 7.42
N CYS A 2 -0.45 2.14 6.11
CA CYS A 2 -0.92 1.15 5.13
C CYS A 2 0.28 0.35 4.60
N LEU A 3 0.37 -0.92 4.99
CA LEU A 3 1.32 -1.86 4.39
C LEU A 3 0.76 -2.34 3.05
N TYR A 4 1.39 -1.89 1.96
CA TYR A 4 1.03 -2.23 0.59
C TYR A 4 1.53 -3.64 0.25
N LEU A 5 0.62 -4.60 0.11
CA LEU A 5 0.94 -5.90 -0.47
C LEU A 5 0.47 -5.89 -1.93
N SER A 6 1.42 -5.80 -2.86
CA SER A 6 1.14 -5.71 -4.30
C SER A 6 2.07 -6.57 -5.15
N ALA A 7 2.63 -7.63 -4.57
CA ALA A 7 3.50 -8.57 -5.26
C ALA A 7 2.81 -9.93 -5.36
N SER A 8 2.25 -10.27 -6.54
CA SER A 8 1.82 -11.65 -6.83
C SER A 8 1.34 -12.00 -8.23
N GLN A 9 0.56 -11.17 -8.93
CA GLN A 9 0.10 -11.49 -10.29
C GLN A 9 1.26 -11.39 -11.31
N ARG A 10 2.16 -12.37 -11.24
CA ARG A 10 3.35 -12.51 -12.07
C ARG A 10 2.97 -12.91 -13.50
N SER A 11 2.87 -11.93 -14.37
CA SER A 11 3.61 -12.03 -15.64
C SER A 11 5.01 -11.50 -15.38
N PRO A 12 6.05 -12.35 -15.21
CA PRO A 12 7.40 -11.90 -14.85
C PRO A 12 8.10 -11.09 -15.96
N ALA A 13 7.48 -10.95 -17.14
CA ALA A 13 7.93 -10.08 -18.23
C ALA A 13 7.30 -8.68 -18.19
N VAL A 14 6.30 -8.44 -17.32
CA VAL A 14 5.51 -7.20 -17.28
C VAL A 14 5.45 -6.63 -15.86
N VAL A 15 5.03 -7.43 -14.88
CA VAL A 15 4.84 -6.95 -13.49
C VAL A 15 6.08 -7.28 -12.65
N ASP A 16 7.11 -6.44 -12.78
CA ASP A 16 8.37 -6.54 -12.03
C ASP A 16 8.72 -5.18 -11.38
N ASN A 17 8.29 -4.99 -10.13
CA ASN A 17 8.66 -3.81 -9.32
C ASN A 17 8.96 -4.19 -7.86
N TYR A 18 9.47 -3.23 -7.10
CA TYR A 18 9.60 -3.29 -5.65
C TYR A 18 8.55 -2.41 -4.97
N THR A 19 8.27 -2.70 -3.70
CA THR A 19 7.41 -1.89 -2.84
C THR A 19 8.23 -1.44 -1.63
N TYR A 20 8.48 -0.13 -1.53
CA TYR A 20 9.21 0.48 -0.42
C TYR A 20 8.26 1.13 0.57
N VAL A 21 8.56 1.01 1.86
CA VAL A 21 7.81 1.66 2.95
C VAL A 21 8.83 2.33 3.88
N ILE A 22 8.57 3.59 4.26
CA ILE A 22 9.27 4.24 5.37
C ILE A 22 8.33 4.23 6.58
N CYS A 23 8.83 3.82 7.74
CA CYS A 23 8.09 3.82 9.00
C CYS A 23 8.94 4.31 10.17
N GLY A 24 8.30 4.75 11.26
CA GLY A 24 8.95 5.07 12.53
C GLY A 24 8.28 4.35 13.71
N ASP A 25 8.73 4.62 14.93
CA ASP A 25 8.37 3.88 16.16
C ASP A 25 6.86 3.70 16.37
N GLY A 26 6.08 4.79 16.26
CA GLY A 26 4.62 4.74 16.43
C GLY A 26 3.92 3.82 15.42
N CYS A 27 4.48 3.62 14.23
CA CYS A 27 3.94 2.67 13.25
C CYS A 27 4.20 1.21 13.64
N LEU A 28 5.27 0.92 14.39
CA LEU A 28 5.65 -0.43 14.80
C LEU A 28 5.05 -0.84 16.16
N GLN A 29 4.56 0.12 16.95
CA GLN A 29 3.69 -0.09 18.11
C GLN A 29 2.26 -0.51 17.71
N GLU A 30 1.76 -0.01 16.57
CA GLU A 30 0.40 -0.25 16.10
C GLU A 30 0.14 -1.71 15.72
N GLY A 31 -0.87 -2.33 16.34
CA GLY A 31 -1.17 -3.77 16.17
C GLY A 31 -1.45 -4.18 14.72
N VAL A 32 -2.04 -3.28 13.92
CA VAL A 32 -2.27 -3.49 12.47
C VAL A 32 -0.97 -3.68 11.68
N SER A 33 0.16 -3.10 12.13
CA SER A 33 1.46 -3.35 11.52
C SER A 33 1.93 -4.78 11.78
N SER A 34 1.79 -5.27 13.02
CA SER A 34 2.12 -6.64 13.40
C SER A 34 1.26 -7.67 12.65
N GLU A 35 -0.03 -7.40 12.47
CA GLU A 35 -0.91 -8.23 11.64
C GLU A 35 -0.40 -8.36 10.20
N ALA A 36 -0.13 -7.22 9.54
CA ALA A 36 0.29 -7.19 8.14
C ALA A 36 1.74 -7.66 7.93
N CYS A 37 2.66 -7.38 8.86
CA CYS A 37 4.05 -7.87 8.78
C CYS A 37 4.13 -9.38 9.05
N SER A 38 3.33 -9.91 9.98
CA SER A 38 3.19 -11.36 10.20
C SER A 38 2.66 -12.06 8.94
N LEU A 39 1.66 -11.46 8.27
CA LEU A 39 1.13 -12.00 7.01
C LEU A 39 2.14 -11.89 5.85
N GLY A 40 2.86 -10.77 5.72
CA GLY A 40 3.85 -10.57 4.66
C GLY A 40 5.07 -11.50 4.77
N GLY A 41 5.50 -11.80 6.01
CA GLY A 41 6.56 -12.78 6.27
C GLY A 41 6.12 -14.22 5.96
N HIS A 42 4.91 -14.61 6.39
CA HIS A 42 4.30 -15.89 6.02
C HIS A 42 4.21 -16.09 4.50
N LEU A 43 3.85 -15.04 3.77
CA LEU A 43 3.70 -15.02 2.31
C LEU A 43 5.03 -14.86 1.54
N GLY A 44 6.19 -14.72 2.20
CA GLY A 44 7.49 -14.70 1.53
C GLY A 44 7.72 -13.53 0.57
N LEU A 45 7.15 -12.35 0.86
CA LEU A 45 7.09 -11.21 -0.07
C LEU A 45 8.43 -10.46 -0.22
N GLY A 46 9.45 -11.09 -0.82
CA GLY A 46 10.81 -10.54 -0.99
C GLY A 46 10.97 -9.30 -1.88
N ARG A 47 9.87 -8.66 -2.29
CA ARG A 47 9.87 -7.35 -2.97
C ARG A 47 9.34 -6.22 -2.09
N LEU A 48 8.96 -6.53 -0.85
CA LEU A 48 8.61 -5.55 0.19
C LEU A 48 9.86 -5.21 1.01
N ILE A 49 10.28 -3.95 0.97
CA ILE A 49 11.43 -3.42 1.70
C ILE A 49 10.97 -2.28 2.61
N VAL A 50 11.12 -2.46 3.92
CA VAL A 50 10.76 -1.48 4.94
C VAL A 50 12.03 -0.80 5.46
N LEU A 51 12.08 0.53 5.37
CA LEU A 51 13.07 1.39 6.02
C LEU A 51 12.46 1.88 7.33
N TYR A 52 13.00 1.44 8.45
CA TYR A 52 12.58 1.85 9.79
C TYR A 52 13.52 2.94 10.32
N ASP A 53 12.97 4.14 10.47
CA ASP A 53 13.57 5.28 11.16
C ASP A 53 13.54 5.04 12.69
N ASP A 54 14.60 4.42 13.22
CA ASP A 54 14.83 4.33 14.67
C ASP A 54 15.49 5.62 15.15
N ASN A 55 14.65 6.61 15.47
CA ASN A 55 15.07 7.85 16.10
C ASN A 55 14.88 7.84 17.64
N SER A 56 14.22 6.80 18.19
CA SER A 56 13.89 6.62 19.62
C SER A 56 12.97 7.69 20.22
N ILE A 57 12.22 8.42 19.39
CA ILE A 57 11.34 9.51 19.83
C ILE A 57 9.92 9.34 19.29
N THR A 58 8.96 9.43 20.21
CA THR A 58 7.53 9.54 19.92
C THR A 58 7.01 10.93 20.29
N ILE A 59 5.71 11.18 20.11
CA ILE A 59 5.09 12.48 20.46
C ILE A 59 5.28 12.81 21.96
N ASP A 60 5.18 11.81 22.84
CA ASP A 60 5.23 11.99 24.29
C ASP A 60 6.67 11.90 24.87
N GLY A 61 7.69 11.86 24.02
CA GLY A 61 9.10 11.76 24.43
C GLY A 61 9.80 10.47 23.97
N ASP A 62 10.84 10.09 24.71
CA ASP A 62 11.65 8.89 24.48
C ASP A 62 10.80 7.62 24.43
N THR A 63 11.02 6.80 23.39
CA THR A 63 10.44 5.46 23.24
C THR A 63 10.53 4.59 24.50
N ALA A 64 11.54 4.75 25.34
CA ALA A 64 11.73 3.99 26.58
C ALA A 64 10.54 4.06 27.56
N ILE A 65 9.67 5.07 27.42
CA ILE A 65 8.45 5.24 28.24
C ILE A 65 7.39 4.16 27.93
N SER A 66 7.32 3.66 26.68
CA SER A 66 6.24 2.77 26.22
C SER A 66 6.63 1.68 25.21
N PHE A 67 7.84 1.72 24.65
CA PHE A 67 8.30 0.87 23.55
C PHE A 67 9.77 0.49 23.71
N THR A 68 10.02 -0.64 24.37
CA THR A 68 11.35 -1.16 24.73
C THR A 68 11.63 -2.57 24.19
N GLU A 69 10.79 -3.04 23.27
CA GLU A 69 10.91 -4.37 22.67
C GLU A 69 12.00 -4.47 21.59
N ASP A 70 12.47 -5.69 21.34
CA ASP A 70 13.42 -5.97 20.28
C ASP A 70 12.71 -6.12 18.93
N VAL A 71 12.56 -5.00 18.23
CA VAL A 71 11.94 -4.94 16.90
C VAL A 71 12.61 -5.89 15.90
N VAL A 72 13.95 -6.04 15.96
CA VAL A 72 14.69 -6.89 15.03
C VAL A 72 14.30 -8.36 15.27
N LYS A 73 14.33 -8.82 16.53
CA LYS A 73 13.87 -10.18 16.87
C LYS A 73 12.39 -10.42 16.57
N ARG A 74 11.52 -9.42 16.73
CA ARG A 74 10.09 -9.54 16.35
C ARG A 74 9.93 -9.76 14.84
N PHE A 75 10.69 -9.04 14.01
CA PHE A 75 10.66 -9.22 12.56
C PHE A 75 11.33 -10.53 12.10
N GLU A 76 12.42 -10.95 12.73
CA GLU A 76 13.00 -12.29 12.54
C GLU A 76 11.98 -13.39 12.85
N ALA A 77 11.23 -13.26 13.94
CA ALA A 77 10.16 -14.19 14.33
C ALA A 77 8.97 -14.19 13.35
N TYR A 78 8.73 -13.10 12.62
CA TYR A 78 7.78 -13.06 11.50
C TYR A 78 8.34 -13.70 10.21
N GLY A 79 9.61 -14.09 10.17
CA GLY A 79 10.26 -14.65 8.98
C GLY A 79 10.80 -13.61 8.00
N TRP A 80 11.10 -12.40 8.48
CA TRP A 80 11.69 -11.34 7.65
C TRP A 80 13.22 -11.51 7.54
N HIS A 81 13.80 -10.82 6.57
CA HIS A 81 15.21 -10.48 6.55
C HIS A 81 15.43 -9.15 7.28
N THR A 82 16.40 -9.12 8.18
CA THR A 82 16.67 -8.00 9.09
C THR A 82 18.08 -7.46 8.88
N GLN A 83 18.18 -6.14 8.78
CA GLN A 83 19.45 -5.43 8.71
C GLN A 83 19.43 -4.23 9.66
N VAL A 84 20.60 -3.82 10.15
CA VAL A 84 20.77 -2.66 11.02
C VAL A 84 21.83 -1.74 10.43
N VAL A 85 21.46 -0.50 10.12
CA VAL A 85 22.37 0.58 9.74
C VAL A 85 22.56 1.47 10.96
N ALA A 86 23.76 1.43 11.56
CA ALA A 86 24.05 2.09 12.83
C ALA A 86 24.20 3.63 12.73
N ASP A 87 24.34 4.15 11.51
CA ASP A 87 24.44 5.59 11.22
C ASP A 87 23.57 5.92 10.00
N GLY A 88 22.41 6.52 10.25
CA GLY A 88 21.48 6.95 9.22
C GLY A 88 21.91 8.17 8.41
N THR A 89 23.07 8.78 8.71
CA THR A 89 23.70 9.79 7.84
C THR A 89 24.60 9.14 6.79
N ASN A 90 25.02 7.89 6.99
CA ASN A 90 25.81 7.12 6.03
C ASN A 90 24.93 6.56 4.90
N THR A 91 24.67 7.38 3.90
CA THR A 91 23.87 7.03 2.73
C THR A 91 24.41 5.82 1.95
N ALA A 92 25.73 5.60 1.93
CA ALA A 92 26.33 4.44 1.29
C ALA A 92 25.93 3.13 1.99
N ALA A 93 25.95 3.08 3.32
CA ALA A 93 25.51 1.92 4.10
C ALA A 93 24.00 1.65 3.96
N ILE A 94 23.17 2.71 3.86
CA ILE A 94 21.73 2.56 3.58
C ILE A 94 21.52 1.96 2.18
N MET A 95 22.24 2.44 1.16
CA MET A 95 22.14 1.91 -0.20
C MET A 95 22.62 0.47 -0.30
N GLU A 96 23.73 0.11 0.36
CA GLU A 96 24.21 -1.27 0.46
C GLU A 96 23.15 -2.19 1.10
N ALA A 97 22.53 -1.76 2.21
CA ALA A 97 21.46 -2.51 2.85
C ALA A 97 20.22 -2.68 1.93
N VAL A 98 19.90 -1.67 1.11
CA VAL A 98 18.82 -1.76 0.11
C VAL A 98 19.18 -2.74 -1.01
N GLU A 99 20.42 -2.77 -1.51
CA GLU A 99 20.84 -3.76 -2.51
C GLU A 99 20.86 -5.19 -1.95
N ASN A 100 21.30 -5.37 -0.70
CA ASN A 100 21.20 -6.67 -0.01
C ASN A 100 19.74 -7.10 0.17
N ALA A 101 18.84 -6.18 0.48
CA ALA A 101 17.40 -6.44 0.60
C ALA A 101 16.75 -6.84 -0.73
N LYS A 102 17.24 -6.33 -1.88
CA LYS A 102 16.79 -6.75 -3.22
C LYS A 102 17.29 -8.14 -3.62
N GLN A 103 18.43 -8.58 -3.08
CA GLN A 103 18.97 -9.93 -3.33
C GLN A 103 18.19 -11.01 -2.56
N GLU A 104 17.61 -10.67 -1.41
CA GLU A 104 16.70 -11.54 -0.66
C GLU A 104 15.30 -11.57 -1.31
N THR A 105 15.11 -12.54 -2.21
CA THR A 105 13.86 -12.67 -2.98
C THR A 105 12.80 -13.57 -2.32
N GLY A 106 13.13 -14.26 -1.22
CA GLY A 106 12.24 -15.21 -0.53
C GLY A 106 11.61 -14.68 0.76
N ARG A 107 12.08 -13.56 1.30
CA ARG A 107 11.57 -12.94 2.54
C ARG A 107 11.44 -11.42 2.40
N PRO A 108 10.37 -10.78 2.91
CA PRO A 108 10.33 -9.34 3.02
C PRO A 108 11.48 -8.83 3.91
N SER A 109 12.00 -7.66 3.60
CA SER A 109 13.16 -7.08 4.29
C SER A 109 12.78 -5.88 5.15
N ILE A 110 13.33 -5.78 6.36
CA ILE A 110 13.33 -4.57 7.18
C ILE A 110 14.78 -4.12 7.44
N ILE A 111 15.04 -2.85 7.19
CA ILE A 111 16.30 -2.18 7.44
C ILE A 111 16.05 -1.19 8.57
N LYS A 112 16.55 -1.50 9.76
CA LYS A 112 16.51 -0.62 10.93
C LYS A 112 17.65 0.39 10.81
N THR A 113 17.32 1.65 10.56
CA THR A 113 18.29 2.73 10.39
C THR A 113 18.27 3.61 11.63
N LYS A 114 19.39 3.70 12.34
CA LYS A 114 19.51 4.56 13.53
C LYS A 114 19.71 6.01 13.09
N THR A 115 18.79 6.89 13.49
CA THR A 115 18.85 8.32 13.15
C THR A 115 18.75 9.18 14.42
N ILE A 116 18.79 10.50 14.23
CA ILE A 116 18.50 11.50 15.25
C ILE A 116 17.38 12.38 14.68
N ILE A 117 16.21 12.42 15.32
CA ILE A 117 15.10 13.27 14.88
C ILE A 117 15.53 14.75 14.93
N GLY A 118 15.15 15.52 13.90
CA GLY A 118 15.53 16.94 13.81
C GLY A 118 17.04 17.20 13.67
N TYR A 119 17.83 16.25 13.14
CA TYR A 119 19.28 16.35 12.98
C TYR A 119 19.75 17.72 12.47
N GLY A 120 20.73 18.32 13.16
CA GLY A 120 21.25 19.67 12.92
C GLY A 120 20.52 20.80 13.68
N SER A 121 19.34 20.55 14.25
CA SER A 121 18.65 21.49 15.15
C SER A 121 19.32 21.54 16.53
N LYS A 122 19.24 22.68 17.22
CA LYS A 122 19.56 22.81 18.65
C LYS A 122 18.69 21.92 19.55
N LYS A 123 17.59 21.39 19.02
CA LYS A 123 16.64 20.49 19.66
C LYS A 123 16.68 19.06 19.10
N GLN A 124 17.69 18.71 18.28
CA GLN A 124 17.80 17.37 17.72
C GLN A 124 17.76 16.29 18.81
N GLY A 125 17.09 15.17 18.53
CA GLY A 125 16.88 14.09 19.49
C GLY A 125 15.79 14.36 20.54
N LEU A 126 15.00 15.45 20.41
CA LEU A 126 13.88 15.76 21.31
C LEU A 126 12.53 15.71 20.57
N GLU A 127 11.49 15.28 21.28
CA GLU A 127 10.08 15.23 20.83
C GLU A 127 9.55 16.59 20.37
N THR A 128 10.10 17.69 20.89
CA THR A 128 9.78 19.05 20.42
C THR A 128 10.13 19.32 18.94
N THR A 129 10.87 18.43 18.26
CA THR A 129 11.12 18.47 16.80
C THR A 129 10.14 17.63 15.98
N HIS A 130 9.27 16.84 16.61
CA HIS A 130 8.36 15.92 15.92
C HIS A 130 7.16 16.63 15.26
N GLY A 131 6.45 17.47 16.02
CA GLY A 131 5.14 18.00 15.62
C GLY A 131 5.04 19.52 15.49
N ALA A 132 6.14 20.25 15.69
CA ALA A 132 6.17 21.71 15.73
C ALA A 132 7.21 22.30 14.76
N PRO A 133 6.94 23.44 14.10
CA PRO A 133 7.95 24.16 13.32
C PRO A 133 9.15 24.57 14.18
N LEU A 134 10.35 24.52 13.62
CA LEU A 134 11.54 25.11 14.24
C LEU A 134 11.41 26.64 14.26
N GLY A 135 11.94 27.27 15.31
CA GLY A 135 11.99 28.74 15.41
C GLY A 135 13.00 29.33 14.43
N ALA A 136 12.84 30.60 14.05
CA ALA A 136 13.67 31.26 13.03
C ALA A 136 15.19 31.16 13.33
N ASP A 137 15.61 31.36 14.58
CA ASP A 137 17.02 31.26 15.03
C ASP A 137 17.59 29.83 14.95
N ASP A 138 16.72 28.82 14.93
CA ASP A 138 17.08 27.41 14.83
C ASP A 138 17.09 26.97 13.36
N VAL A 139 16.13 27.44 12.55
CA VAL A 139 16.17 27.32 11.08
C VAL A 139 17.44 27.94 10.50
N ALA A 140 17.80 29.16 10.93
CA ALA A 140 19.04 29.81 10.50
C ALA A 140 20.29 29.01 10.92
N HIS A 141 20.28 28.44 12.13
CA HIS A 141 21.35 27.57 12.62
C HIS A 141 21.48 26.30 11.77
N VAL A 142 20.39 25.57 11.55
CA VAL A 142 20.34 24.36 10.70
C VAL A 142 20.88 24.64 9.30
N LYS A 143 20.42 25.72 8.65
CA LYS A 143 20.90 26.14 7.34
C LYS A 143 22.42 26.37 7.34
N THR A 144 22.92 27.14 8.30
CA THR A 144 24.36 27.44 8.43
C THR A 144 25.18 26.17 8.69
N THR A 145 24.70 25.28 9.55
CA THR A 145 25.33 23.98 9.87
C THR A 145 25.48 23.10 8.64
N PHE A 146 24.52 23.14 7.71
CA PHE A 146 24.56 22.39 6.45
C PHE A 146 25.06 23.21 5.23
N GLY A 147 25.65 24.39 5.46
CA GLY A 147 26.27 25.21 4.40
C GLY A 147 25.31 26.01 3.51
N PHE A 148 24.04 26.13 3.87
CA PHE A 148 23.04 26.94 3.17
C PHE A 148 22.99 28.38 3.69
N ASP A 149 22.63 29.33 2.82
CA ASP A 149 22.38 30.72 3.22
C ASP A 149 21.16 30.79 4.16
N PRO A 150 21.30 31.34 5.39
CA PRO A 150 20.21 31.42 6.35
C PRO A 150 19.06 32.33 5.90
N SER A 151 19.34 33.33 5.05
CA SER A 151 18.40 34.36 4.60
C SER A 151 17.51 33.91 3.43
N GLU A 152 18.01 33.02 2.57
CA GLU A 152 17.24 32.49 1.45
C GLU A 152 16.23 31.41 1.87
N SER A 153 15.15 31.21 1.11
CA SER A 153 14.13 30.20 1.41
C SER A 153 13.60 29.56 0.13
N PHE A 154 13.34 28.25 0.17
CA PHE A 154 12.88 27.45 -0.98
C PHE A 154 13.83 27.43 -2.20
N VAL A 155 15.13 27.69 -1.97
CA VAL A 155 16.17 27.56 -3.01
C VAL A 155 16.49 26.08 -3.23
N ILE A 156 16.56 25.70 -4.51
CA ILE A 156 17.02 24.37 -4.96
C ILE A 156 18.33 24.59 -5.70
N PRO A 157 19.47 24.03 -5.22
CA PRO A 157 20.75 24.15 -5.91
C PRO A 157 20.71 23.59 -7.33
N GLU A 158 21.48 24.19 -8.24
CA GLU A 158 21.42 23.86 -9.66
C GLU A 158 21.85 22.41 -9.93
N GLU A 159 22.84 21.91 -9.19
CA GLU A 159 23.31 20.53 -9.23
C GLU A 159 22.25 19.52 -8.78
N VAL A 160 21.42 19.86 -7.79
CA VAL A 160 20.29 19.04 -7.35
C VAL A 160 19.20 19.01 -8.42
N SER A 161 18.89 20.16 -9.00
CA SER A 161 17.92 20.28 -10.12
C SER A 161 18.37 19.44 -11.33
N LYS A 162 19.64 19.55 -11.74
CA LYS A 162 20.25 18.76 -12.82
C LYS A 162 20.24 17.26 -12.54
N PHE A 163 20.52 16.84 -11.31
CA PHE A 163 20.47 15.44 -10.90
C PHE A 163 19.07 14.83 -11.08
N TYR A 164 18.04 15.51 -10.57
CA TYR A 164 16.64 15.04 -10.73
C TYR A 164 16.14 15.09 -12.18
N ALA A 165 16.59 16.07 -12.98
CA ALA A 165 16.30 16.08 -14.42
C ALA A 165 16.89 14.86 -15.15
N GLY A 166 18.13 14.47 -14.82
CA GLY A 166 18.75 13.25 -15.34
C GLY A 166 17.99 11.97 -14.98
N LEU A 167 17.52 11.87 -13.72
CA LEU A 167 16.66 10.76 -13.29
C LEU A 167 15.32 10.73 -14.04
N GLN A 168 14.71 11.89 -14.32
CA GLN A 168 13.49 11.97 -15.11
C GLN A 168 13.69 11.41 -16.52
N GLU A 169 14.81 11.74 -17.19
CA GLU A 169 15.15 11.17 -18.49
C GLU A 169 15.40 9.65 -18.46
N GLU A 170 15.99 9.12 -17.38
CA GLU A 170 16.20 7.68 -17.21
C GLU A 170 14.86 6.94 -17.01
N CYS A 171 14.01 7.46 -16.13
CA CYS A 171 12.67 6.91 -15.91
C CYS A 171 11.82 6.93 -17.18
N ALA A 172 11.87 8.01 -17.97
CA ALA A 172 11.15 8.12 -19.25
C ALA A 172 11.68 7.17 -20.35
N LYS A 173 12.91 6.63 -20.20
CA LYS A 173 13.41 5.54 -21.07
C LYS A 173 12.86 4.20 -20.62
N LYS A 174 12.92 3.91 -19.31
CA LYS A 174 12.35 2.69 -18.69
C LYS A 174 10.85 2.56 -18.93
N GLU A 175 10.10 3.65 -18.87
CA GLU A 175 8.66 3.68 -19.20
C GLU A 175 8.40 3.29 -20.66
N LYS A 176 9.19 3.79 -21.62
CA LYS A 176 9.07 3.40 -23.04
C LYS A 176 9.48 1.96 -23.31
N GLU A 177 10.49 1.46 -22.60
CA GLU A 177 10.88 0.04 -22.65
C GLU A 177 9.74 -0.84 -22.13
N TYR A 178 9.09 -0.42 -21.04
CA TYR A 178 7.89 -1.07 -20.51
C TYR A 178 6.69 -0.99 -21.47
N ASP A 179 6.42 0.14 -22.10
CA ASP A 179 5.34 0.29 -23.10
C ASP A 179 5.49 -0.71 -24.26
N VAL A 180 6.72 -0.96 -24.72
CA VAL A 180 7.01 -1.95 -25.77
C VAL A 180 6.76 -3.37 -25.27
N LEU A 181 7.17 -3.70 -24.04
CA LEU A 181 6.90 -5.01 -23.42
C LEU A 181 5.40 -5.23 -23.21
N PHE A 182 4.68 -4.20 -22.76
CA PHE A 182 3.24 -4.25 -22.52
C PHE A 182 2.44 -4.34 -23.82
N ALA A 183 2.82 -3.61 -24.87
CA ALA A 183 2.19 -3.70 -26.19
C ALA A 183 2.39 -5.06 -26.88
N ALA A 184 3.45 -5.80 -26.52
CA ALA A 184 3.70 -7.17 -26.98
C ALA A 184 2.90 -8.24 -26.20
N TYR A 185 2.21 -7.86 -25.12
CA TYR A 185 1.43 -8.77 -24.27
C TYR A 185 -0.03 -8.86 -24.75
N GLU A 186 -0.35 -9.82 -25.63
CA GLU A 186 -1.73 -10.09 -26.04
C GLU A 186 -2.56 -10.71 -24.90
N ASP A 187 -3.60 -10.00 -24.44
CA ASP A 187 -4.66 -10.58 -23.61
C ASP A 187 -5.97 -10.77 -24.41
N LYS A 188 -6.58 -11.95 -24.29
CA LYS A 188 -7.76 -12.33 -25.07
C LYS A 188 -9.04 -11.93 -24.35
N ALA A 189 -9.44 -10.68 -24.53
CA ALA A 189 -10.63 -10.10 -23.92
C ALA A 189 -11.91 -10.96 -24.10
N GLN A 190 -12.56 -11.30 -22.99
CA GLN A 190 -13.96 -11.75 -22.95
C GLN A 190 -14.79 -10.82 -22.05
N GLY A 191 -16.02 -10.49 -22.46
CA GLY A 191 -16.90 -9.55 -21.76
C GLY A 191 -18.12 -10.20 -21.10
N THR A 192 -18.61 -9.65 -19.98
CA THR A 192 -19.77 -10.21 -19.23
C THR A 192 -20.70 -9.17 -18.58
N ARG A 193 -21.87 -9.66 -18.09
CA ARG A 193 -22.87 -8.92 -17.28
C ARG A 193 -23.61 -9.85 -16.28
N LYS A 194 -23.67 -9.44 -14.99
CA LYS A 194 -24.72 -9.72 -13.94
C LYS A 194 -24.99 -11.18 -13.50
N TYR A 195 -25.57 -11.56 -12.35
CA TYR A 195 -25.82 -11.06 -10.96
C TYR A 195 -26.38 -12.28 -10.15
N SER A 196 -26.19 -12.53 -8.84
CA SER A 196 -25.34 -11.88 -7.82
C SER A 196 -24.75 -12.79 -6.70
N HIS A 197 -25.03 -14.11 -6.61
CA HIS A 197 -24.38 -15.06 -5.65
C HIS A 197 -23.67 -16.24 -6.35
N MET A 198 -24.17 -16.65 -7.53
CA MET A 198 -23.33 -17.29 -8.57
C MET A 198 -22.13 -16.41 -8.97
N VAL A 199 -22.15 -15.13 -8.58
CA VAL A 199 -21.27 -14.08 -9.09
C VAL A 199 -19.94 -13.95 -8.38
N ILE A 200 -19.70 -14.46 -7.17
CA ILE A 200 -18.30 -14.55 -6.71
C ILE A 200 -17.58 -15.62 -7.54
N SER A 201 -18.12 -16.84 -7.66
CA SER A 201 -17.53 -17.87 -8.51
C SER A 201 -17.47 -17.47 -10.00
N ALA A 202 -18.56 -16.93 -10.57
CA ALA A 202 -18.59 -16.54 -11.98
C ALA A 202 -17.85 -15.23 -12.29
N LEU A 203 -17.73 -14.26 -11.36
CA LEU A 203 -16.77 -13.17 -11.55
C LEU A 203 -15.36 -13.70 -11.41
N THR A 204 -15.06 -14.64 -10.51
CA THR A 204 -13.70 -15.14 -10.42
C THR A 204 -13.31 -15.92 -11.67
N ASP A 205 -14.26 -16.60 -12.33
CA ASP A 205 -14.02 -17.29 -13.60
C ASP A 205 -13.92 -16.32 -14.80
N THR A 206 -14.48 -15.09 -14.73
CA THR A 206 -14.54 -14.15 -15.89
C THR A 206 -13.96 -12.74 -15.69
N VAL A 207 -13.52 -12.41 -14.48
CA VAL A 207 -12.90 -11.15 -14.06
C VAL A 207 -11.65 -11.52 -13.25
N PRO A 208 -10.51 -11.80 -13.90
CA PRO A 208 -9.29 -12.30 -13.26
C PRO A 208 -8.73 -11.35 -12.18
N GLU A 209 -9.09 -10.07 -12.22
CA GLU A 209 -8.74 -9.04 -11.24
C GLU A 209 -9.39 -9.27 -9.87
N VAL A 210 -10.49 -10.02 -9.78
CA VAL A 210 -11.15 -10.33 -8.50
C VAL A 210 -10.32 -11.36 -7.73
N MET A 211 -9.80 -10.92 -6.58
CA MET A 211 -9.09 -11.74 -5.60
C MET A 211 -9.41 -11.28 -4.18
N GLY A 212 -9.18 -12.13 -3.19
CA GLY A 212 -9.60 -11.83 -1.82
C GLY A 212 -9.94 -13.06 -0.99
N GLY A 213 -10.59 -12.85 0.16
CA GLY A 213 -10.90 -13.95 1.06
C GLY A 213 -11.53 -13.51 2.38
N SER A 214 -11.04 -14.06 3.49
CA SER A 214 -11.63 -13.83 4.81
C SER A 214 -10.61 -13.88 5.94
N ALA A 215 -10.91 -13.17 7.02
CA ALA A 215 -10.21 -13.24 8.29
C ALA A 215 -10.59 -14.54 9.03
N ASP A 216 -10.02 -15.67 8.58
CA ASP A 216 -10.24 -17.04 9.08
C ASP A 216 -11.68 -17.61 9.02
N LEU A 217 -12.65 -16.83 8.54
CA LEU A 217 -14.06 -17.20 8.48
C LEU A 217 -14.54 -17.69 7.10
N THR A 218 -13.64 -18.25 6.27
CA THR A 218 -13.94 -18.60 4.86
C THR A 218 -15.18 -19.49 4.68
N GLY A 219 -15.37 -20.49 5.56
CA GLY A 219 -16.55 -21.35 5.54
C GLY A 219 -17.81 -20.61 6.00
N SER A 220 -17.74 -19.95 7.16
CA SER A 220 -18.86 -19.19 7.75
C SER A 220 -19.36 -18.06 6.86
N ASN A 221 -18.45 -17.39 6.16
CA ASN A 221 -18.74 -16.28 5.27
C ASN A 221 -18.97 -16.71 3.82
N ASN A 222 -18.88 -18.01 3.50
CA ASN A 222 -19.02 -18.57 2.16
C ASN A 222 -18.14 -17.88 1.09
N THR A 223 -16.92 -17.46 1.46
CA THR A 223 -15.97 -16.78 0.57
C THR A 223 -14.98 -17.75 -0.10
N ASN A 224 -15.39 -19.00 -0.29
CA ASN A 224 -14.60 -20.01 -0.99
C ASN A 224 -14.88 -19.97 -2.50
N PHE A 225 -13.83 -19.86 -3.33
CA PHE A 225 -13.96 -19.81 -4.78
C PHE A 225 -12.82 -20.55 -5.48
N LYS A 226 -13.05 -21.01 -6.72
CA LYS A 226 -12.15 -21.90 -7.45
C LYS A 226 -11.02 -21.13 -8.14
N SER A 227 -10.02 -20.70 -7.36
CA SER A 227 -8.91 -19.89 -7.88
C SER A 227 -7.53 -20.25 -7.36
N GLY A 228 -7.42 -21.31 -6.54
CA GLY A 228 -6.18 -21.60 -5.79
C GLY A 228 -6.01 -20.70 -4.56
N ILE A 229 -5.34 -21.21 -3.54
CA ILE A 229 -5.01 -20.42 -2.34
C ILE A 229 -3.75 -19.61 -2.64
N PHE A 230 -3.81 -18.32 -2.37
CA PHE A 230 -2.67 -17.42 -2.46
C PHE A 230 -1.61 -17.81 -1.40
N GLN A 231 -0.44 -18.27 -1.84
CA GLN A 231 0.67 -18.70 -0.99
C GLN A 231 2.04 -18.37 -1.62
N LYS A 232 3.11 -18.46 -0.81
CA LYS A 232 4.48 -18.14 -1.22
C LYS A 232 5.05 -19.02 -2.35
N ASP A 233 4.43 -20.16 -2.59
CA ASP A 233 4.73 -21.17 -3.60
C ASP A 233 3.61 -21.28 -4.68
N ALA A 234 2.53 -20.50 -4.54
CA ALA A 234 1.36 -20.47 -5.44
C ALA A 234 0.80 -19.03 -5.50
N TYR A 235 1.58 -18.10 -6.05
CA TYR A 235 1.23 -16.67 -6.09
C TYR A 235 0.11 -16.35 -7.09
N GLU A 236 -0.16 -17.24 -8.05
CA GLU A 236 -1.29 -17.18 -8.98
C GLU A 236 -2.64 -17.46 -8.30
N GLY A 237 -2.62 -18.03 -7.10
CA GLY A 237 -3.82 -18.24 -6.29
C GLY A 237 -4.50 -16.93 -5.92
N ARG A 238 -5.82 -16.81 -6.15
CA ARG A 238 -6.55 -15.56 -5.83
C ARG A 238 -7.28 -15.60 -4.49
N GLN A 239 -7.40 -16.77 -3.86
CA GLN A 239 -8.02 -16.89 -2.55
C GLN A 239 -7.01 -16.58 -1.43
N MET A 240 -7.13 -15.43 -0.80
CA MET A 240 -6.30 -15.03 0.34
C MET A 240 -6.80 -15.63 1.66
N ARG A 241 -5.85 -16.05 2.50
CA ARG A 241 -6.10 -16.49 3.90
C ARG A 241 -5.46 -15.47 4.83
N PHE A 242 -6.24 -14.50 5.29
CA PHE A 242 -5.72 -13.40 6.11
C PHE A 242 -5.40 -13.84 7.55
N GLY A 243 -5.99 -14.93 8.03
CA GLY A 243 -6.02 -15.29 9.47
C GLY A 243 -6.89 -14.32 10.27
N VAL A 244 -6.91 -14.44 11.60
CA VAL A 244 -7.67 -13.54 12.49
C VAL A 244 -6.95 -12.18 12.56
N ARG A 245 -7.15 -11.36 11.51
CA ARG A 245 -6.41 -10.14 11.20
C ARG A 245 -7.30 -9.12 10.47
N GLU A 246 -8.42 -8.74 11.06
CA GLU A 246 -9.41 -7.83 10.47
C GLU A 246 -8.82 -6.49 10.01
N HIS A 247 -7.94 -5.89 10.81
CA HIS A 247 -7.37 -4.57 10.52
C HIS A 247 -6.28 -4.66 9.46
N GLY A 248 -5.43 -5.69 9.56
CA GLY A 248 -4.43 -6.06 8.57
C GLY A 248 -5.08 -6.36 7.23
N MET A 249 -6.10 -7.24 7.19
CA MET A 249 -6.89 -7.54 6.00
C MET A 249 -7.42 -6.27 5.33
N SER A 250 -8.06 -5.37 6.10
CA SER A 250 -8.59 -4.12 5.54
C SER A 250 -7.48 -3.21 4.98
N SER A 251 -6.33 -3.14 5.64
CA SER A 251 -5.20 -2.29 5.23
C SER A 251 -4.49 -2.85 3.99
N VAL A 252 -4.35 -4.18 3.92
CA VAL A 252 -3.80 -4.92 2.78
C VAL A 252 -4.66 -4.71 1.54
N MET A 253 -5.99 -4.87 1.65
CA MET A 253 -6.91 -4.63 0.53
C MET A 253 -6.87 -3.18 0.02
N ASN A 254 -6.74 -2.21 0.92
CA ASN A 254 -6.55 -0.81 0.50
C ASN A 254 -5.29 -0.65 -0.36
N GLY A 255 -4.19 -1.31 0.04
CA GLY A 255 -2.95 -1.31 -0.73
C GLY A 255 -3.06 -2.01 -2.09
N MET A 256 -3.72 -3.18 -2.14
CA MET A 256 -3.97 -3.93 -3.39
C MET A 256 -4.79 -3.12 -4.39
N PHE A 257 -5.83 -2.41 -3.92
CA PHE A 257 -6.64 -1.56 -4.81
C PHE A 257 -5.87 -0.33 -5.29
N ALA A 258 -5.11 0.32 -4.39
CA ALA A 258 -4.33 1.52 -4.71
C ALA A 258 -3.20 1.24 -5.72
N TYR A 259 -2.62 0.03 -5.71
CA TYR A 259 -1.65 -0.41 -6.72
C TYR A 259 -2.27 -0.58 -8.12
N GLY A 260 -3.56 -0.91 -8.21
CA GLY A 260 -4.25 -1.17 -9.48
C GLY A 260 -4.18 -2.64 -9.91
N GLY A 261 -4.72 -2.95 -11.09
CA GLY A 261 -4.82 -4.31 -11.64
C GLY A 261 -5.75 -5.28 -10.89
N MET A 262 -6.09 -5.01 -9.63
CA MET A 262 -6.85 -5.90 -8.76
C MET A 262 -8.18 -5.29 -8.27
N ARG A 263 -9.14 -6.16 -7.96
CA ARG A 263 -10.42 -5.86 -7.30
C ARG A 263 -10.49 -6.68 -5.99
N PRO A 264 -9.80 -6.22 -4.92
CA PRO A 264 -9.73 -6.95 -3.67
C PRO A 264 -11.10 -7.03 -2.97
N PHE A 265 -11.33 -8.14 -2.26
CA PHE A 265 -12.42 -8.28 -1.30
C PHE A 265 -11.97 -9.03 -0.04
N GLY A 266 -12.66 -8.79 1.07
CA GLY A 266 -12.35 -9.38 2.37
C GLY A 266 -13.61 -9.57 3.18
N ALA A 267 -13.60 -10.48 4.14
CA ALA A 267 -14.81 -10.82 4.87
C ALA A 267 -14.53 -11.25 6.31
N THR A 268 -15.37 -10.77 7.23
CA THR A 268 -15.44 -11.19 8.64
C THR A 268 -16.91 -11.08 9.10
N PHE A 269 -17.22 -11.40 10.35
CA PHE A 269 -18.56 -11.14 10.89
C PHE A 269 -18.78 -9.64 11.13
N LEU A 270 -20.02 -9.16 10.97
CA LEU A 270 -20.36 -7.74 11.09
C LEU A 270 -19.92 -7.14 12.45
N ASN A 271 -20.02 -7.92 13.53
CA ASN A 271 -19.61 -7.49 14.87
C ASN A 271 -18.10 -7.17 14.99
N PHE A 272 -17.27 -7.69 14.08
CA PHE A 272 -15.82 -7.47 14.07
C PHE A 272 -15.38 -6.34 13.12
N ILE A 273 -16.30 -5.64 12.45
CA ILE A 273 -15.98 -4.47 11.61
C ILE A 273 -15.24 -3.36 12.38
N THR A 274 -15.46 -3.28 13.69
CA THR A 274 -14.82 -2.31 14.60
C THR A 274 -13.31 -2.52 14.70
N TYR A 275 -12.82 -3.76 14.62
CA TYR A 275 -11.39 -4.06 14.54
C TYR A 275 -10.80 -3.51 13.23
N ALA A 276 -11.53 -3.60 12.12
CA ALA A 276 -11.12 -3.11 10.81
C ALA A 276 -11.35 -1.60 10.60
N TRP A 277 -11.89 -0.86 11.57
CA TRP A 277 -12.53 0.44 11.32
C TRP A 277 -11.57 1.51 10.75
N GLY A 278 -10.30 1.52 11.17
CA GLY A 278 -9.28 2.43 10.63
C GLY A 278 -9.07 2.22 9.13
N GLY A 279 -8.79 0.98 8.72
CA GLY A 279 -8.70 0.59 7.32
C GLY A 279 -9.98 0.83 6.52
N VAL A 280 -11.15 0.52 7.09
CA VAL A 280 -12.46 0.75 6.45
C VAL A 280 -12.73 2.23 6.21
N ARG A 281 -12.39 3.11 7.16
CA ARG A 281 -12.53 4.57 7.01
C ARG A 281 -11.60 5.13 5.93
N LEU A 282 -10.37 4.63 5.85
CA LEU A 282 -9.41 5.08 4.85
C LEU A 282 -9.86 4.75 3.43
N ARG A 283 -10.55 3.62 3.21
CA ARG A 283 -11.07 3.17 1.90
C ARG A 283 -11.95 4.22 1.18
N VAL A 284 -12.66 5.06 1.94
CA VAL A 284 -13.54 6.11 1.39
C VAL A 284 -12.71 7.24 0.79
N HIS A 285 -11.55 7.54 1.38
CA HIS A 285 -10.61 8.56 0.92
C HIS A 285 -9.78 8.09 -0.28
N LEU A 286 -9.68 6.77 -0.50
CA LEU A 286 -8.97 6.12 -1.61
C LEU A 286 -9.88 5.80 -2.83
N GLY A 287 -11.00 6.50 -2.99
CA GLY A 287 -11.85 6.39 -4.18
C GLY A 287 -12.91 5.29 -4.15
N ASN A 288 -13.48 4.99 -2.98
CA ASN A 288 -14.58 4.01 -2.79
C ASN A 288 -14.25 2.57 -3.25
N ILE A 289 -13.25 1.99 -2.58
CA ILE A 289 -12.82 0.60 -2.74
C ILE A 289 -13.99 -0.39 -2.53
N PRO A 290 -14.14 -1.45 -3.37
CA PRO A 290 -15.10 -2.54 -3.17
C PRO A 290 -15.04 -3.19 -1.78
N ALA A 291 -16.17 -3.78 -1.37
CA ALA A 291 -16.52 -3.91 0.04
C ALA A 291 -15.73 -4.96 0.84
N VAL A 292 -15.63 -4.70 2.16
CA VAL A 292 -15.60 -5.77 3.14
C VAL A 292 -17.00 -6.40 3.18
N PHE A 293 -17.11 -7.70 2.93
CA PHE A 293 -18.35 -8.44 2.92
C PHE A 293 -18.66 -8.99 4.31
N PHE A 294 -19.90 -8.76 4.77
CA PHE A 294 -20.41 -9.24 6.07
C PHE A 294 -21.66 -10.09 5.87
N PRO A 295 -21.52 -11.40 5.65
CA PRO A 295 -22.65 -12.32 5.68
C PRO A 295 -22.80 -12.88 7.11
N PRO A 296 -23.95 -12.64 7.75
CA PRO A 296 -24.59 -13.65 8.59
C PRO A 296 -25.86 -14.17 7.91
N TRP A 297 -26.37 -15.29 8.44
CA TRP A 297 -27.44 -16.14 7.90
C TRP A 297 -28.85 -15.51 7.72
N TRP A 298 -28.96 -14.18 7.75
CA TRP A 298 -30.21 -13.42 7.55
C TRP A 298 -30.11 -12.32 6.46
N ALA A 299 -28.94 -12.10 5.86
CA ALA A 299 -28.67 -10.94 4.99
C ALA A 299 -29.02 -11.11 3.49
N VAL A 300 -29.97 -11.99 3.15
CA VAL A 300 -30.45 -12.18 1.76
C VAL A 300 -30.94 -10.88 1.08
N PRO A 301 -31.58 -9.90 1.75
CA PRO A 301 -32.11 -8.70 1.07
C PRO A 301 -31.07 -7.66 0.63
N VAL A 302 -29.89 -7.61 1.25
CA VAL A 302 -28.98 -6.43 1.14
C VAL A 302 -28.20 -6.41 -0.19
N LEU A 303 -28.07 -7.54 -0.87
CA LEU A 303 -27.44 -7.63 -2.20
C LEU A 303 -28.16 -6.81 -3.30
N ALA A 304 -29.40 -6.40 -3.09
CA ALA A 304 -30.07 -5.45 -3.99
C ALA A 304 -29.33 -4.10 -4.08
N GLY A 305 -28.74 -3.62 -2.97
CA GLY A 305 -28.08 -2.33 -2.88
C GLY A 305 -26.80 -2.23 -3.72
N ILE A 306 -26.10 -3.34 -3.94
CA ILE A 306 -24.88 -3.39 -4.77
C ILE A 306 -25.19 -3.00 -6.22
N THR A 307 -26.42 -3.20 -6.70
CA THR A 307 -26.80 -2.81 -8.07
C THR A 307 -26.95 -1.29 -8.25
N ALA A 308 -27.14 -0.54 -7.16
CA ALA A 308 -27.31 0.91 -7.18
C ALA A 308 -25.98 1.69 -7.11
N THR A 309 -24.91 1.10 -6.54
CA THR A 309 -23.60 1.78 -6.43
C THR A 309 -22.76 1.71 -7.70
N PHE A 310 -23.11 0.83 -8.66
CA PHE A 310 -22.56 0.84 -10.03
C PHE A 310 -23.19 1.96 -10.90
N GLY A 311 -23.36 3.15 -10.33
CA GLY A 311 -23.71 4.36 -11.06
C GLY A 311 -22.55 4.81 -11.93
N TRP A 312 -22.62 4.51 -13.23
CA TRP A 312 -21.65 5.00 -14.21
C TRP A 312 -21.68 6.53 -14.26
N TYR A 313 -20.70 7.19 -13.64
CA TYR A 313 -20.45 8.61 -13.82
C TYR A 313 -19.77 8.85 -15.19
N ARG A 314 -20.54 8.63 -16.26
CA ARG A 314 -20.31 9.28 -17.54
C ARG A 314 -21.09 10.59 -17.53
N GLU A 315 -20.45 11.70 -17.90
CA GLU A 315 -21.19 12.91 -18.24
C GLU A 315 -22.26 12.57 -19.29
N PRO A 316 -23.49 13.11 -19.17
CA PRO A 316 -24.49 12.92 -20.22
C PRO A 316 -23.97 13.54 -21.53
N PRO A 317 -24.07 12.84 -22.67
CA PRO A 317 -23.64 13.41 -23.94
C PRO A 317 -24.40 14.70 -24.21
N LYS A 318 -23.68 15.76 -24.61
CA LYS A 318 -24.25 17.07 -24.92
C LYS A 318 -25.39 16.91 -25.92
N ALA A 319 -26.55 17.48 -25.59
CA ALA A 319 -27.76 17.34 -26.38
C ALA A 319 -27.52 17.82 -27.82
N VAL A 320 -27.74 16.94 -28.79
CA VAL A 320 -27.77 17.29 -30.21
C VAL A 320 -29.07 18.07 -30.45
N PRO A 321 -29.03 19.29 -31.02
CA PRO A 321 -30.25 20.04 -31.31
C PRO A 321 -31.12 19.30 -32.33
N PRO A 322 -32.46 19.36 -32.21
CA PRO A 322 -33.36 18.62 -33.08
C PRO A 322 -33.20 19.07 -34.55
N LYS A 323 -33.22 18.09 -35.47
CA LYS A 323 -33.25 18.39 -36.91
C LYS A 323 -34.60 19.02 -37.26
N ASN A 324 -34.57 20.04 -38.10
CA ASN A 324 -35.76 20.75 -38.59
C ASN A 324 -36.77 19.78 -39.25
N GLU A 325 -37.86 19.45 -38.54
CA GLU A 325 -39.04 18.87 -39.16
C GLU A 325 -39.81 19.97 -39.91
N LYS A 326 -40.22 19.68 -41.15
CA LYS A 326 -41.05 20.61 -41.93
C LYS A 326 -42.44 20.70 -41.31
N PRO A 327 -43.06 21.90 -41.25
CA PRO A 327 -44.44 22.02 -40.79
C PRO A 327 -45.40 21.31 -41.78
N PRO A 328 -46.47 20.66 -41.28
CA PRO A 328 -47.50 20.10 -42.15
C PRO A 328 -48.31 21.20 -42.82
N THR A 329 -48.64 21.00 -44.09
CA THR A 329 -49.48 21.90 -44.89
C THR A 329 -50.95 21.77 -44.52
N ALA A 330 -51.61 22.91 -44.33
CA ALA A 330 -53.05 23.13 -44.51
C ALA A 330 -53.22 24.50 -45.19
#